data_AF-A0A3D5R7T9-F1
#
_entry.id   AF-A0A3D5R7T9-F1
#
_cell.length_a   1.000
_cell.length_b   1.000
_cell.length_c   1.000
_cell.angle_alpha   90.00
_cell.angle_beta   90.00
_cell.angle_gamma   90.00
#
_symmetry.space_group_name_H-M   'P 1'
#
loop_
_entity.id
_entity.type
_entity.pdbx_description
1 polymer ?
#
loop_
_entity_poly.entity_id
_entity_poly.type
_entity_poly.pdbx_seq_one_letter_code
_entity_poly.pdbx_strand_id
1 'polypeptide(L)'
;MYNINRIKEMRKTMNRESGILLHISSLPGKYGIGDFGKEAYKFIDFLKESDQKNWQILPLGITGYGDSPYQSFSAFAGNPYFIDIEEFIEKEYISEEDVNEYNLKSRDDSIDYNKLYKNKYKLLRLIYNKDYDLSKKKLEEFYIKEKEWLRPFALFMTIKDYQQGKSWLEWEDRFKEYDSNSVQKFENKNKKDIFFWVFTQFYFFTQWEKLKKYANNRNINIIGDMPIYVAEDSSDIWANSKYFNLDKDLKPKTVAGVPPDLFSEKGQLWGNPIYNWKNIKEDNYKWWIKRIQHSFRLFDKLRIDHFRGFEAYWEVEKNSKDAVKGKWVKGPGLELFKEIKRQLGNLDIIAEDLGFLTKEVHNLIDDTGYPGMKVLQFAFDGDSSNPYLPHNYCKNSVVYTGT
;
A
#
# COMPACT_ATOMS: atom_id res chain seq x y z
N MET A 1 -39.33 -27.04 -6.33
CA MET A 1 -39.43 -26.04 -5.25
C MET A 1 -38.11 -25.79 -4.50
N TYR A 2 -36.96 -26.18 -5.05
CA TYR A 2 -35.65 -25.72 -4.59
C TYR A 2 -35.19 -24.54 -5.46
N ASN A 3 -34.66 -23.49 -4.82
CA ASN A 3 -33.93 -22.34 -5.40
C ASN A 3 -34.68 -21.08 -5.89
N ILE A 4 -35.86 -20.74 -5.34
CA ILE A 4 -36.28 -19.32 -5.35
C ILE A 4 -35.64 -18.54 -4.18
N ASN A 5 -35.38 -19.22 -3.05
CA ASN A 5 -34.75 -18.58 -1.88
C ASN A 5 -33.24 -18.32 -2.04
N ARG A 6 -32.53 -19.11 -2.86
CA ARG A 6 -31.08 -18.93 -3.09
C ARG A 6 -30.75 -17.72 -3.98
N ILE A 7 -31.69 -17.31 -4.83
CA ILE A 7 -31.60 -16.06 -5.62
C ILE A 7 -31.96 -14.83 -4.77
N LYS A 8 -32.80 -15.01 -3.73
CA LYS A 8 -33.10 -13.94 -2.76
C LYS A 8 -31.94 -13.68 -1.79
N GLU A 9 -31.18 -14.70 -1.37
CA GLU A 9 -29.97 -14.49 -0.55
C GLU A 9 -28.81 -13.85 -1.33
N MET A 10 -28.75 -14.00 -2.65
CA MET A 10 -27.76 -13.33 -3.51
C MET A 10 -28.14 -11.89 -3.89
N ARG A 11 -29.34 -11.42 -3.53
CA ARG A 11 -29.69 -10.01 -3.56
C ARG A 11 -29.40 -9.40 -2.18
N LYS A 12 -28.11 -9.31 -1.82
CA LYS A 12 -27.68 -8.16 -1.02
C LYS A 12 -28.12 -6.97 -1.87
N THR A 13 -29.20 -6.28 -1.49
CA THR A 13 -29.54 -5.00 -2.10
C THR A 13 -28.26 -4.19 -2.08
N MET A 14 -27.63 -3.98 -3.24
CA MET A 14 -26.49 -3.07 -3.32
C MET A 14 -27.04 -1.72 -2.89
N ASN A 15 -26.82 -1.39 -1.63
CA ASN A 15 -27.14 -0.07 -1.13
C ASN A 15 -26.21 0.88 -1.87
N ARG A 16 -26.79 1.91 -2.47
CA ARG A 16 -26.00 2.95 -3.11
C ARG A 16 -25.22 3.66 -2.01
N GLU A 17 -23.92 3.78 -2.22
CA GLU A 17 -23.02 4.45 -1.32
C GLU A 17 -22.25 5.53 -2.08
N SER A 18 -21.85 6.58 -1.37
CA SER A 18 -20.93 7.60 -1.85
C SER A 18 -19.75 7.75 -0.89
N GLY A 19 -18.71 8.44 -1.34
CA GLY A 19 -17.53 8.68 -0.56
C GLY A 19 -16.64 9.76 -1.14
N ILE A 20 -15.57 10.07 -0.41
CA ILE A 20 -14.57 11.05 -0.82
C ILE A 20 -13.20 10.38 -0.87
N LEU A 21 -12.46 10.64 -1.95
CA LEU A 21 -11.04 10.35 -2.08
C LEU A 21 -10.25 11.53 -1.51
N LEU A 22 -9.53 11.31 -0.40
CA LEU A 22 -8.64 12.31 0.21
C LEU A 22 -7.54 11.57 0.97
N HIS A 23 -6.29 11.68 0.53
CA HIS A 23 -5.19 10.99 1.23
C HIS A 23 -4.87 11.65 2.58
N ILE A 24 -4.32 10.88 3.52
CA ILE A 24 -3.96 11.34 4.87
C ILE A 24 -3.01 12.53 4.79
N SER A 25 -2.05 12.50 3.86
CA SER A 25 -1.09 13.59 3.69
C SER A 25 -1.73 14.93 3.35
N SER A 26 -2.92 14.92 2.74
CA SER A 26 -3.65 16.11 2.30
C SER A 26 -4.57 16.71 3.37
N LEU A 27 -4.70 16.04 4.53
CA LEU A 27 -5.38 16.66 5.67
C LEU A 27 -4.57 17.88 6.15
N PRO A 28 -5.24 18.92 6.67
CA PRO A 28 -4.52 20.03 7.29
C PRO A 28 -3.75 19.53 8.52
N GLY A 29 -2.60 20.15 8.84
CA GLY A 29 -1.78 19.72 9.97
C GLY A 29 -0.69 20.72 10.37
N LYS A 30 -0.43 20.85 11.68
CA LYS A 30 0.57 21.78 12.25
C LYS A 30 2.01 21.37 11.94
N TYR A 31 2.24 20.10 11.58
CA TYR A 31 3.57 19.48 11.50
C TYR A 31 4.02 19.10 10.08
N GLY A 32 3.56 19.87 9.08
CA GLY A 32 4.05 19.85 7.70
C GLY A 32 3.43 18.80 6.77
N ILE A 33 2.60 17.91 7.32
CA ILE A 33 1.81 16.91 6.59
C ILE A 33 0.60 16.54 7.43
N GLY A 34 -0.51 16.16 6.79
CA GLY A 34 -1.63 15.56 7.49
C GLY A 34 -1.23 14.22 8.16
N ASP A 35 -1.83 13.93 9.30
CA ASP A 35 -1.51 12.77 10.14
C ASP A 35 -2.80 12.14 10.72
N PHE A 36 -2.65 11.16 11.61
CA PHE A 36 -3.77 10.48 12.26
C PHE A 36 -4.38 11.24 13.45
N GLY A 37 -4.02 12.52 13.62
CA GLY A 37 -4.47 13.37 14.71
C GLY A 37 -5.84 14.01 14.46
N LYS A 38 -6.11 15.08 15.18
CA LYS A 38 -7.42 15.75 15.29
C LYS A 38 -8.13 16.02 13.96
N GLU A 39 -7.39 16.43 12.93
CA GLU A 39 -7.98 16.79 11.64
C GLU A 39 -8.53 15.57 10.88
N ALA A 40 -7.93 14.37 11.07
CA ALA A 40 -8.48 13.13 10.53
C ALA A 40 -9.83 12.77 11.18
N TYR A 41 -9.96 12.95 12.50
CA TYR A 41 -11.23 12.72 13.22
C TYR A 41 -12.32 13.70 12.77
N LYS A 42 -11.98 14.98 12.63
CA LYS A 42 -12.90 15.99 12.09
C LYS A 42 -13.34 15.66 10.67
N PHE A 43 -12.44 15.16 9.83
CA PHE A 43 -12.80 14.76 8.47
C PHE A 43 -13.79 13.59 8.48
N ILE A 44 -13.62 12.61 9.37
CA ILE A 44 -14.60 11.53 9.56
C ILE A 44 -15.96 12.09 10.02
N ASP A 45 -15.97 13.05 10.94
CA ASP A 45 -17.21 13.70 11.39
C ASP A 45 -17.87 14.45 10.23
N PHE A 46 -17.11 15.16 9.40
CA PHE A 46 -17.60 15.79 8.16
C PHE A 46 -18.20 14.77 7.18
N LEU A 47 -17.54 13.63 6.95
CA LEU A 47 -18.07 12.56 6.10
C LEU A 47 -19.39 12.03 6.65
N LYS A 48 -19.50 11.89 7.97
CA LYS A 48 -20.72 11.46 8.63
C LYS A 48 -21.85 12.49 8.48
N GLU A 49 -21.56 13.77 8.68
CA GLU A 49 -22.51 14.88 8.55
C GLU A 49 -22.98 15.09 7.11
N SER A 50 -22.14 14.74 6.13
CA SER A 50 -22.45 14.81 4.69
C SER A 50 -23.00 13.51 4.10
N ASP A 51 -23.45 12.58 4.95
CA ASP A 51 -24.02 11.27 4.59
C ASP A 51 -23.14 10.39 3.68
N GLN A 52 -21.84 10.64 3.66
CA GLN A 52 -20.87 9.78 3.00
C GLN A 52 -20.76 8.44 3.75
N LYS A 53 -20.36 7.39 3.03
CA LYS A 53 -20.19 6.04 3.57
C LYS A 53 -18.78 5.51 3.39
N ASN A 54 -17.98 6.13 2.53
CA ASN A 54 -16.65 5.68 2.21
C ASN A 54 -15.65 6.84 2.27
N TRP A 55 -14.51 6.59 2.90
CA TRP A 55 -13.31 7.41 2.77
C TRP A 55 -12.27 6.60 2.00
N GLN A 56 -11.92 7.04 0.80
CA GLN A 56 -10.86 6.40 0.04
C GLN A 56 -9.53 7.12 0.24
N ILE A 57 -8.47 6.32 0.38
CA ILE A 57 -7.11 6.79 0.57
C ILE A 57 -6.17 6.04 -0.39
N LEU A 58 -5.08 6.72 -0.75
CA LEU A 58 -3.93 6.10 -1.42
C LEU A 58 -3.18 5.16 -0.46
N PRO A 59 -2.22 4.33 -0.93
CA PRO A 59 -1.45 3.44 -0.07
C PRO A 59 -0.82 4.16 1.13
N LEU A 60 -0.83 3.55 2.30
CA LEU A 60 -0.25 4.14 3.53
C LEU A 60 1.23 3.74 3.75
N GLY A 61 1.86 3.14 2.75
CA GLY A 61 3.21 2.61 2.83
C GLY A 61 4.27 3.70 3.06
N ILE A 62 5.35 3.33 3.75
CA ILE A 62 6.53 4.19 3.90
C ILE A 62 7.17 4.48 2.53
N THR A 63 7.23 5.76 2.17
CA THR A 63 7.68 6.19 0.84
C THR A 63 9.20 6.31 0.72
N GLY A 64 9.70 6.05 -0.49
CA GLY A 64 11.09 6.31 -0.87
C GLY A 64 11.30 7.66 -1.57
N TYR A 65 12.39 7.76 -2.33
CA TYR A 65 12.67 8.94 -3.15
C TYR A 65 11.54 9.18 -4.18
N GLY A 66 11.10 10.44 -4.30
CA GLY A 66 9.96 10.84 -5.13
C GLY A 66 8.62 10.78 -4.40
N ASP A 67 8.59 10.33 -3.14
CA ASP A 67 7.48 10.43 -2.20
C ASP A 67 6.16 9.76 -2.66
N SER A 68 6.24 8.92 -3.69
CA SER A 68 5.08 8.23 -4.25
C SER A 68 4.60 7.12 -3.30
N PRO A 69 3.31 7.12 -2.90
CA PRO A 69 2.72 6.04 -2.12
C PRO A 69 2.75 4.67 -2.83
N TYR A 70 2.89 4.67 -4.15
CA TYR A 70 2.96 3.47 -4.99
C TYR A 70 4.37 2.86 -5.05
N GLN A 71 5.37 3.51 -4.43
CA GLN A 71 6.76 3.04 -4.34
C GLN A 71 7.22 3.00 -2.88
N SER A 72 6.70 2.01 -2.15
CA SER A 72 6.98 1.82 -0.72
C SER A 72 8.18 0.90 -0.48
N PHE A 73 8.94 1.14 0.60
CA PHE A 73 9.98 0.20 1.08
C PHE A 73 9.40 -1.10 1.63
N SER A 74 8.09 -1.16 1.89
CA SER A 74 7.39 -2.38 2.31
C SER A 74 5.92 -2.36 1.91
N ALA A 75 5.41 -3.49 1.46
CA ALA A 75 3.99 -3.73 1.23
C ALA A 75 3.16 -3.84 2.52
N PHE A 76 3.82 -3.91 3.68
CA PHE A 76 3.20 -4.13 4.99
C PHE A 76 3.39 -2.93 5.93
N ALA A 77 4.56 -2.30 5.93
CA ALA A 77 4.87 -1.21 6.85
C ALA A 77 4.11 0.08 6.51
N GLY A 78 3.66 0.80 7.53
CA GLY A 78 3.04 2.10 7.41
C GLY A 78 4.05 3.25 7.40
N ASN A 79 3.65 4.39 6.85
CA ASN A 79 4.48 5.59 6.76
C ASN A 79 4.57 6.33 8.10
N PRO A 80 5.77 6.43 8.73
CA PRO A 80 5.94 7.15 9.99
C PRO A 80 5.62 8.65 9.90
N TYR A 81 5.50 9.22 8.70
CA TYR A 81 5.03 10.59 8.52
C TYR A 81 3.59 10.83 8.95
N PHE A 82 2.75 9.80 9.05
CA PHE A 82 1.36 9.95 9.50
C PHE A 82 1.17 9.76 11.00
N ILE A 83 2.25 9.50 11.75
CA ILE A 83 2.19 9.46 13.20
C ILE A 83 1.89 10.87 13.71
N ASP A 84 0.81 10.96 14.50
CA ASP A 84 0.38 12.15 15.22
C ASP A 84 1.36 12.46 16.35
N ILE A 85 1.93 13.66 16.30
CA ILE A 85 2.91 14.16 17.26
C ILE A 85 2.22 14.73 18.50
N GLU A 86 0.98 15.22 18.40
CA GLU A 86 0.24 15.80 19.54
C GLU A 86 0.00 14.75 20.63
N GLU A 87 -0.27 13.49 20.25
CA GLU A 87 -0.43 12.39 21.22
C GLU A 87 0.82 12.21 22.12
N PHE A 88 2.02 12.55 21.65
CA PHE A 88 3.23 12.48 22.48
C PHE A 88 3.42 13.71 23.39
N ILE A 89 2.90 14.86 22.98
CA ILE A 89 2.88 16.08 23.79
C ILE A 89 1.87 15.90 24.93
N GLU A 90 0.67 15.39 24.63
CA GLU A 90 -0.38 15.10 25.62
C GLU A 90 0.06 14.07 26.68
N LYS A 91 0.98 13.16 26.31
CA LYS A 91 1.59 12.19 27.23
C LYS A 91 2.83 12.71 27.95
N GLU A 92 3.19 13.98 27.74
CA GLU A 92 4.36 14.63 28.33
C GLU A 92 5.70 13.95 27.97
N TYR A 93 5.75 13.24 26.83
CA TYR A 93 7.00 12.63 26.35
C TYR A 93 7.92 13.67 25.71
N ILE A 94 7.33 14.70 25.10
CA ILE A 94 8.00 15.84 24.48
C ILE A 94 7.18 17.11 24.74
N SER A 95 7.81 18.27 24.69
CA SER A 95 7.12 19.55 24.77
C SER A 95 6.85 20.16 23.38
N GLU A 96 6.08 21.23 23.31
CA GLU A 96 5.94 21.98 22.04
C GLU A 96 7.29 22.58 21.59
N GLU A 97 8.13 23.00 22.54
CA GLU A 97 9.48 23.49 22.25
C GLU A 97 10.34 22.42 21.58
N ASP A 98 10.34 21.19 22.11
CA ASP A 98 11.05 20.05 21.50
C ASP A 98 10.65 19.90 20.02
N VAL A 99 9.36 20.01 19.67
CA VAL A 99 8.89 19.86 18.28
C VAL A 99 9.29 21.04 17.41
N ASN A 100 9.22 22.26 17.94
CA ASN A 100 9.56 23.48 17.21
C ASN A 100 11.04 23.50 16.77
N GLU A 101 11.95 22.90 17.54
CA GLU A 101 13.37 22.76 17.18
C GLU A 101 13.59 21.96 15.89
N TYR A 102 12.74 20.96 15.61
CA TYR A 102 12.83 20.16 14.38
C TYR A 102 12.23 20.85 13.16
N ASN A 103 11.58 22.02 13.32
CA ASN A 103 11.10 22.86 12.24
C ASN A 103 10.30 22.07 11.19
N LEU A 104 9.24 21.35 11.58
CA LEU A 104 8.46 20.52 10.64
C LEU A 104 7.47 21.32 9.78
N LYS A 105 7.09 22.54 10.19
CA LYS A 105 6.11 23.37 9.49
C LYS A 105 6.49 23.62 8.02
N SER A 106 5.55 23.43 7.11
CA SER A 106 5.65 23.81 5.70
C SER A 106 4.69 24.96 5.38
N ARG A 107 4.53 25.29 4.10
CA ARG A 107 3.44 26.19 3.67
C ARG A 107 2.11 25.46 3.78
N ASP A 108 1.03 26.20 4.03
CA ASP A 108 -0.30 25.61 4.23
C ASP A 108 -0.85 24.87 2.99
N ASP A 109 -0.31 25.14 1.80
CA ASP A 109 -0.75 24.59 0.51
C ASP A 109 0.17 23.49 -0.05
N SER A 110 1.24 23.11 0.65
CA SER A 110 2.22 22.15 0.13
C SER A 110 3.04 21.43 1.20
N ILE A 111 3.41 20.19 0.88
CA ILE A 111 4.23 19.33 1.74
C ILE A 111 5.69 19.46 1.34
N ASP A 112 6.59 19.73 2.30
CA ASP A 112 8.04 19.67 2.10
C ASP A 112 8.58 18.32 2.60
N TYR A 113 8.53 17.31 1.72
CA TYR A 113 8.99 15.96 2.04
C TYR A 113 10.49 15.88 2.38
N ASN A 114 11.33 16.74 1.80
CA ASN A 114 12.75 16.81 2.14
C ASN A 114 12.95 17.27 3.58
N LYS A 115 12.15 18.25 4.04
CA LYS A 115 12.15 18.71 5.43
C LYS A 115 11.64 17.63 6.38
N LEU A 116 10.56 16.93 6.02
CA LEU A 116 10.06 15.78 6.80
C LEU A 116 11.10 14.68 6.92
N TYR A 117 11.74 14.29 5.83
CA TYR A 117 12.80 13.28 5.82
C TYR A 117 13.97 13.66 6.74
N LYS A 118 14.42 14.90 6.69
CA LYS A 118 15.56 15.37 7.51
C LYS A 118 15.25 15.49 8.98
N ASN A 119 13.99 15.77 9.34
CA ASN A 119 13.65 16.24 10.69
C ASN A 119 12.65 15.34 11.43
N LYS A 120 11.62 14.79 10.77
CA LYS A 120 10.57 14.00 11.44
C LYS A 120 11.13 12.69 12.01
N TYR A 121 12.02 12.00 11.29
CA TYR A 121 12.68 10.81 11.83
C TYR A 121 13.59 11.11 13.03
N LYS A 122 14.24 12.28 13.05
CA LYS A 122 15.05 12.68 14.21
C LYS A 122 14.18 12.97 15.44
N LEU A 123 13.05 13.65 15.24
CA LEU A 123 12.06 13.84 16.30
C LEU A 123 11.52 12.50 16.81
N LEU A 124 11.15 11.58 15.92
CA LEU A 124 10.71 10.23 16.33
C LEU A 124 11.80 9.46 17.09
N ARG A 125 13.09 9.64 16.73
CA ARG A 125 14.21 9.06 17.49
C ARG A 125 14.36 9.70 18.87
N LEU A 126 14.12 11.01 19.02
CA LEU A 126 14.08 11.67 20.32
C LEU A 126 12.97 11.08 21.19
N ILE A 127 11.74 10.99 20.65
CA ILE A 127 10.59 10.41 21.36
C ILE A 127 10.89 8.97 21.75
N TYR A 128 11.41 8.15 20.84
CA TYR A 128 11.80 6.78 21.11
C TYR A 128 12.80 6.69 22.27
N ASN A 129 13.83 7.54 22.31
CA ASN A 129 14.80 7.52 23.42
C ASN A 129 14.19 7.93 24.77
N LYS A 130 13.16 8.77 24.79
CA LYS A 130 12.44 9.16 26.01
C LYS A 130 11.38 8.12 26.44
N ASP A 131 10.72 7.45 25.49
CA ASP A 131 9.64 6.47 25.72
C ASP A 131 10.13 5.02 25.85
N TYR A 132 11.38 4.71 25.46
CA TYR A 132 11.82 3.31 25.28
C TYR A 132 11.57 2.45 26.51
N ASP A 133 11.95 2.91 27.70
CA ASP A 133 11.80 2.10 28.92
C ASP A 133 10.32 1.93 29.32
N LEU A 134 9.46 2.89 28.98
CA LEU A 134 8.03 2.87 29.28
C LEU A 134 7.23 1.96 28.33
N SER A 135 7.66 1.88 27.07
CA SER A 135 6.97 1.11 26.02
C SER A 135 7.62 -0.23 25.69
N LYS A 136 8.84 -0.52 26.20
CA LYS A 136 9.64 -1.69 25.83
C LYS A 136 8.85 -3.00 25.73
N LYS A 137 8.08 -3.33 26.77
CA LYS A 137 7.29 -4.57 26.79
C LYS A 137 6.25 -4.62 25.67
N LYS A 138 5.55 -3.51 25.41
CA LYS A 138 4.56 -3.40 24.33
C LYS A 138 5.23 -3.50 22.96
N LEU A 139 6.42 -2.90 22.80
CA LEU A 139 7.20 -3.01 21.58
C LEU A 139 7.68 -4.44 21.32
N GLU A 140 8.14 -5.15 22.35
CA GLU A 140 8.54 -6.57 22.25
C GLU A 140 7.35 -7.47 21.92
N GLU A 141 6.19 -7.27 22.55
CA GLU A 141 4.95 -7.99 22.25
C GLU A 141 4.48 -7.74 20.80
N PHE A 142 4.51 -6.48 20.36
CA PHE A 142 4.19 -6.11 18.98
C PHE A 142 5.19 -6.74 18.00
N TYR A 143 6.49 -6.69 18.30
CA TYR A 143 7.52 -7.31 17.47
C TYR A 143 7.33 -8.82 17.33
N ILE A 144 6.99 -9.51 18.41
CA ILE A 144 6.72 -10.96 18.38
C ILE A 144 5.46 -11.26 17.54
N LYS A 145 4.39 -10.48 17.74
CA LYS A 145 3.12 -10.64 17.01
C LYS A 145 3.26 -10.43 15.50
N GLU A 146 3.98 -9.38 15.11
CA GLU A 146 4.12 -8.93 13.71
C GLU A 146 5.42 -9.42 13.06
N LYS A 147 6.17 -10.30 13.73
CA LYS A 147 7.55 -10.65 13.41
C LYS A 147 7.80 -10.98 11.95
N GLU A 148 6.84 -11.65 11.31
CA GLU A 148 6.99 -12.16 9.95
C GLU A 148 7.28 -11.06 8.92
N TRP A 149 6.56 -9.94 8.96
CA TRP A 149 6.81 -8.80 8.06
C TRP A 149 7.64 -7.72 8.74
N LEU A 150 7.56 -7.59 10.06
CA LEU A 150 8.20 -6.51 10.80
C LEU A 150 9.70 -6.72 10.98
N ARG A 151 10.16 -7.97 11.19
CA ARG A 151 11.61 -8.27 11.23
C ARG A 151 12.30 -7.89 9.91
N PRO A 152 11.87 -8.37 8.73
CA PRO A 152 12.53 -8.00 7.48
C PRO A 152 12.45 -6.50 7.20
N PHE A 153 11.32 -5.84 7.49
CA PHE A 153 11.22 -4.39 7.36
C PHE A 153 12.20 -3.63 8.26
N ALA A 154 12.21 -3.92 9.57
CA ALA A 154 13.04 -3.18 10.51
C ALA A 154 14.54 -3.41 10.24
N LEU A 155 14.93 -4.64 9.90
CA LEU A 155 16.31 -4.92 9.47
C LEU A 155 16.67 -4.18 8.18
N PHE A 156 15.80 -4.22 7.18
CA PHE A 156 16.02 -3.54 5.92
C PHE A 156 16.27 -2.05 6.13
N MET A 157 15.42 -1.38 6.91
CA MET A 157 15.57 0.05 7.18
C MET A 157 16.82 0.36 8.02
N THR A 158 17.17 -0.47 9.02
CA THR A 158 18.40 -0.28 9.78
C THR A 158 19.66 -0.48 8.92
N ILE A 159 19.69 -1.48 8.04
CA ILE A 159 20.82 -1.69 7.12
C ILE A 159 20.88 -0.55 6.10
N LYS A 160 19.73 -0.09 5.59
CA LYS A 160 19.63 1.05 4.68
C LYS A 160 20.23 2.32 5.31
N ASP A 161 19.86 2.62 6.55
CA ASP A 161 20.44 3.73 7.33
C ASP A 161 21.96 3.56 7.48
N TYR A 162 22.42 2.36 7.86
CA TYR A 162 23.85 2.02 8.00
C TYR A 162 24.63 2.18 6.69
N GLN A 163 23.99 1.88 5.55
CA GLN A 163 24.52 2.02 4.20
C GLN A 163 24.20 3.39 3.57
N GLN A 164 23.87 4.40 4.38
CA GLN A 164 23.66 5.79 3.96
C GLN A 164 22.55 5.97 2.90
N GLY A 165 21.47 5.19 3.01
CA GLY A 165 20.30 5.29 2.14
C GLY A 165 20.40 4.52 0.83
N LYS A 166 21.52 3.83 0.55
CA LYS A 166 21.71 3.03 -0.68
C LYS A 166 20.63 1.97 -0.85
N SER A 167 20.29 1.66 -2.10
CA SER A 167 19.42 0.54 -2.40
C SER A 167 20.06 -0.77 -1.95
N TRP A 168 19.24 -1.76 -1.57
CA TRP A 168 19.76 -3.08 -1.16
C TRP A 168 20.55 -3.80 -2.26
N LEU A 169 20.31 -3.46 -3.53
CA LEU A 169 21.09 -3.94 -4.67
C LEU A 169 22.55 -3.45 -4.67
N GLU A 170 22.84 -2.36 -3.94
CA GLU A 170 24.16 -1.73 -3.82
C GLU A 170 24.83 -1.98 -2.47
N TRP A 171 24.18 -2.74 -1.58
CA TRP A 171 24.77 -3.06 -0.28
C TRP A 171 25.99 -3.97 -0.44
N GLU A 172 26.87 -3.90 0.56
CA GLU A 172 27.96 -4.86 0.71
C GLU A 172 27.43 -6.31 0.65
N ASP A 173 28.19 -7.21 0.02
CA ASP A 173 27.78 -8.59 -0.22
C ASP A 173 27.29 -9.31 1.04
N ARG A 174 27.85 -8.97 2.21
CA ARG A 174 27.46 -9.52 3.51
C ARG A 174 26.01 -9.21 3.93
N PHE A 175 25.31 -8.29 3.26
CA PHE A 175 23.92 -7.93 3.53
C PHE A 175 22.95 -8.33 2.40
N LYS A 176 23.44 -8.84 1.26
CA LYS A 176 22.60 -9.18 0.11
C LYS A 176 21.58 -10.28 0.43
N GLU A 177 22.02 -11.31 1.14
CA GLU A 177 21.15 -12.42 1.55
C GLU A 177 20.56 -12.16 2.94
N TYR A 178 19.23 -12.04 2.99
CA TYR A 178 18.43 -11.75 4.19
C TYR A 178 18.78 -12.62 5.40
N ASP A 179 18.84 -13.95 5.23
CA ASP A 179 19.05 -14.89 6.33
C ASP A 179 20.52 -15.26 6.58
N SER A 180 21.46 -14.53 5.98
CA SER A 180 22.90 -14.79 6.16
C SER A 180 23.37 -14.58 7.60
N ASN A 181 24.42 -15.31 8.00
CA ASN A 181 25.05 -15.16 9.32
C ASN A 181 25.50 -13.72 9.61
N SER A 182 25.87 -12.97 8.56
CA SER A 182 26.29 -11.57 8.66
C SER A 182 25.11 -10.66 9.03
N VAL A 183 23.94 -10.85 8.41
CA VAL A 183 22.71 -10.12 8.77
C VAL A 183 22.29 -10.46 10.20
N GLN A 184 22.37 -11.72 10.62
CA GLN A 184 22.05 -12.11 12.01
C GLN A 184 23.00 -11.48 13.05
N LYS A 185 24.30 -11.40 12.74
CA LYS A 185 25.27 -10.69 13.60
C LYS A 185 24.96 -9.19 13.66
N PHE A 186 24.58 -8.60 12.53
CA PHE A 186 24.16 -7.20 12.46
C PHE A 186 22.89 -6.94 13.26
N GLU A 187 21.89 -7.81 13.16
CA GLU A 187 20.66 -7.77 13.96
C GLU A 187 20.96 -7.72 15.45
N ASN A 188 21.83 -8.63 15.91
CA ASN A 188 22.20 -8.71 17.32
C ASN A 188 22.95 -7.48 17.83
N LYS A 189 23.78 -6.85 16.99
CA LYS A 189 24.56 -5.66 17.34
C LYS A 189 23.74 -4.38 17.32
N ASN A 190 22.72 -4.29 16.45
CA ASN A 190 21.96 -3.05 16.20
C ASN A 190 20.52 -3.11 16.71
N LYS A 191 20.26 -3.87 17.79
CA LYS A 191 18.91 -4.03 18.36
C LYS A 191 18.21 -2.71 18.65
N LYS A 192 18.92 -1.69 19.16
CA LYS A 192 18.32 -0.39 19.49
C LYS A 192 17.77 0.32 18.25
N ASP A 193 18.49 0.29 17.13
CA ASP A 193 18.06 0.90 15.86
C ASP A 193 16.96 0.10 15.16
N ILE A 194 16.98 -1.23 15.29
CA ILE A 194 15.88 -2.09 14.81
C ILE A 194 14.61 -1.78 15.59
N PHE A 195 14.71 -1.66 16.92
CA PHE A 195 13.56 -1.34 17.75
C PHE A 195 13.05 0.10 17.58
N PHE A 196 13.86 1.02 17.06
CA PHE A 196 13.36 2.32 16.60
C PHE A 196 12.35 2.14 15.45
N TRP A 197 12.65 1.30 14.45
CA TRP A 197 11.70 1.02 13.38
C TRP A 197 10.47 0.26 13.88
N VAL A 198 10.64 -0.70 14.80
CA VAL A 198 9.51 -1.34 15.50
C VAL A 198 8.63 -0.31 16.21
N PHE A 199 9.23 0.66 16.91
CA PHE A 199 8.53 1.75 17.57
C PHE A 199 7.69 2.58 16.58
N THR A 200 8.27 2.95 15.43
CA THR A 200 7.53 3.72 14.42
C THR A 200 6.30 2.97 13.93
N GLN A 201 6.43 1.65 13.69
CA GLN A 201 5.32 0.82 13.25
C GLN A 201 4.29 0.63 14.36
N PHE A 202 4.73 0.39 15.60
CA PHE A 202 3.82 0.24 16.73
C PHE A 202 2.88 1.46 16.87
N TYR A 203 3.43 2.68 16.83
CA TYR A 203 2.62 3.90 16.93
C TYR A 203 1.78 4.15 15.68
N PHE A 204 2.32 3.90 14.49
CA PHE A 204 1.54 3.96 13.24
C PHE A 204 0.29 3.08 13.32
N PHE A 205 0.46 1.79 13.63
CA PHE A 205 -0.67 0.85 13.65
C PHE A 205 -1.62 1.16 14.81
N THR A 206 -1.11 1.55 15.98
CA THR A 206 -1.96 1.88 17.13
C THR A 206 -2.84 3.10 16.84
N GLN A 207 -2.28 4.16 16.25
CA GLN A 207 -3.03 5.36 15.90
C GLN A 207 -4.00 5.10 14.75
N TRP A 208 -3.56 4.39 13.71
CA TRP A 208 -4.42 4.00 12.60
C TRP A 208 -5.62 3.15 13.04
N GLU A 209 -5.40 2.14 13.90
CA GLU A 209 -6.47 1.28 14.41
C GLU A 209 -7.50 2.07 15.23
N LYS A 210 -7.07 3.08 16.01
CA LYS A 210 -7.98 4.00 16.72
C LYS A 210 -8.82 4.82 15.72
N LEU A 211 -8.18 5.41 14.71
CA LEU A 211 -8.84 6.23 13.69
C LEU A 211 -9.84 5.40 12.88
N LYS A 212 -9.43 4.22 12.39
CA LYS A 212 -10.30 3.29 11.67
C LYS A 212 -11.50 2.87 12.52
N LYS A 213 -11.29 2.54 13.80
CA LYS A 213 -12.38 2.21 14.72
C LYS A 213 -13.36 3.37 14.88
N TYR A 214 -12.86 4.61 14.95
CA TYR A 214 -13.69 5.81 15.01
C TYR A 214 -14.54 6.01 13.74
N ALA A 215 -13.95 5.80 12.55
CA ALA A 215 -14.65 5.79 11.27
C ALA A 215 -15.76 4.73 11.23
N ASN A 216 -15.42 3.49 11.58
CA ASN A 216 -16.36 2.36 11.54
C ASN A 216 -17.52 2.55 12.53
N ASN A 217 -17.27 3.09 13.73
CA ASN A 217 -18.33 3.44 14.69
C ASN A 217 -19.30 4.50 14.17
N ARG A 218 -18.89 5.29 13.17
CA ARG A 218 -19.74 6.27 12.47
C ARG A 218 -20.30 5.74 11.16
N ASN A 219 -20.12 4.45 10.87
CA ASN A 219 -20.54 3.81 9.63
C ASN A 219 -19.88 4.45 8.39
N ILE A 220 -18.60 4.82 8.53
CA ILE A 220 -17.71 5.23 7.45
C ILE A 220 -16.70 4.10 7.23
N ASN A 221 -16.74 3.49 6.04
CA ASN A 221 -15.77 2.48 5.63
C ASN A 221 -14.52 3.15 5.06
N ILE A 222 -13.36 2.58 5.32
CA ILE A 222 -12.11 3.01 4.68
C ILE A 222 -11.82 2.12 3.47
N ILE A 223 -11.71 2.74 2.29
CA ILE A 223 -11.25 2.10 1.06
C ILE A 223 -9.76 2.35 0.94
N GLY A 224 -8.96 1.30 1.16
CA GLY A 224 -7.53 1.34 0.90
C GLY A 224 -7.19 1.06 -0.55
N ASP A 225 -5.91 1.20 -0.86
CA ASP A 225 -5.37 0.97 -2.20
C ASP A 225 -4.09 0.15 -2.09
N MET A 226 -3.94 -0.81 -2.99
CA MET A 226 -2.79 -1.71 -3.06
C MET A 226 -2.27 -1.79 -4.49
N PRO A 227 -1.05 -1.29 -4.74
CA PRO A 227 -0.36 -1.49 -6.02
C PRO A 227 -0.17 -2.98 -6.29
N ILE A 228 -0.42 -3.47 -7.51
CA ILE A 228 -0.17 -4.88 -7.81
C ILE A 228 1.30 -5.23 -7.53
N TYR A 229 2.25 -4.40 -7.98
CA TYR A 229 3.68 -4.63 -7.78
C TYR A 229 4.21 -3.98 -6.50
N VAL A 230 5.40 -4.41 -6.07
CA VAL A 230 6.17 -3.76 -5.00
C VAL A 230 7.38 -3.04 -5.58
N ALA A 231 7.97 -2.12 -4.83
CA ALA A 231 9.16 -1.40 -5.28
C ALA A 231 10.38 -2.34 -5.36
N GLU A 232 11.30 -2.05 -6.29
CA GLU A 232 12.57 -2.78 -6.41
C GLU A 232 13.38 -2.71 -5.11
N ASP A 233 13.53 -1.51 -4.59
CA ASP A 233 14.22 -1.25 -3.34
C ASP A 233 13.25 -1.43 -2.17
N SER A 234 12.96 -2.67 -1.77
CA SER A 234 12.02 -2.97 -0.69
C SER A 234 12.43 -4.17 0.15
N SER A 235 11.98 -4.18 1.41
CA SER A 235 12.15 -5.33 2.31
C SER A 235 11.41 -6.57 1.78
N ASP A 236 10.36 -6.39 0.99
CA ASP A 236 9.56 -7.48 0.44
C ASP A 236 10.38 -8.34 -0.51
N ILE A 237 11.11 -7.71 -1.44
CA ILE A 237 11.96 -8.42 -2.40
C ILE A 237 13.21 -8.97 -1.71
N TRP A 238 13.87 -8.14 -0.89
CA TRP A 238 15.10 -8.56 -0.20
C TRP A 238 14.88 -9.82 0.66
N ALA A 239 13.78 -9.89 1.42
CA ALA A 239 13.48 -11.02 2.28
C ALA A 239 12.73 -12.17 1.58
N ASN A 240 12.16 -11.95 0.40
CA ASN A 240 11.35 -12.96 -0.31
C ASN A 240 11.74 -13.12 -1.79
N SER A 241 13.04 -13.04 -2.08
CA SER A 241 13.61 -13.05 -3.43
C SER A 241 13.06 -14.15 -4.34
N LYS A 242 12.73 -15.34 -3.78
CA LYS A 242 12.14 -16.47 -4.52
C LYS A 242 10.80 -16.17 -5.21
N TYR A 243 10.03 -15.18 -4.75
CA TYR A 243 8.73 -14.81 -5.36
C TYR A 243 8.88 -13.82 -6.51
N PHE A 244 10.09 -13.40 -6.86
CA PHE A 244 10.37 -12.39 -7.88
C PHE A 244 11.25 -12.96 -8.99
N ASN A 245 11.13 -12.40 -10.19
CA ASN A 245 11.90 -12.83 -11.36
C ASN A 245 13.32 -12.22 -11.34
N LEU A 246 14.17 -12.78 -10.46
CA LEU A 246 15.54 -12.32 -10.25
C LEU A 246 16.56 -13.26 -10.92
N ASP A 247 17.76 -12.73 -11.18
CA ASP A 247 18.95 -13.50 -11.56
C ASP A 247 19.70 -14.05 -10.34
N LYS A 248 20.82 -14.73 -10.59
CA LYS A 248 21.67 -15.33 -9.55
C LYS A 248 22.30 -14.30 -8.60
N ASP A 249 22.39 -13.04 -9.03
CA ASP A 249 22.95 -11.92 -8.28
C ASP A 249 21.82 -11.09 -7.62
N LEU A 250 20.60 -11.65 -7.58
CA LEU A 250 19.37 -11.07 -7.03
C LEU A 250 18.90 -9.79 -7.74
N LYS A 251 19.33 -9.56 -8.99
CA LYS A 251 18.86 -8.43 -9.79
C LYS A 251 17.63 -8.81 -10.63
N PRO A 252 16.65 -7.92 -10.82
CA PRO A 252 15.50 -8.21 -11.68
C PRO A 252 15.93 -8.47 -13.12
N LYS A 253 15.47 -9.59 -13.69
CA LYS A 253 15.66 -9.89 -15.12
C LYS A 253 14.74 -9.04 -15.99
N THR A 254 13.51 -8.88 -15.52
CA THR A 254 12.45 -8.15 -16.19
C THR A 254 11.72 -7.25 -15.21
N VAL A 255 11.09 -6.22 -15.74
CA VAL A 255 10.38 -5.19 -15.00
C VAL A 255 9.00 -4.93 -15.59
N ALA A 256 8.14 -4.36 -14.76
CA ALA A 256 6.79 -3.98 -15.11
C ALA A 256 6.74 -2.71 -15.97
N GLY A 257 5.69 -2.65 -16.76
CA GLY A 257 5.27 -1.47 -17.49
C GLY A 257 3.92 -1.71 -18.15
N VAL A 258 3.60 -0.85 -19.10
CA VAL A 258 2.49 -1.03 -20.05
C VAL A 258 2.98 -0.71 -21.47
N PRO A 259 2.45 -1.41 -22.49
CA PRO A 259 2.86 -1.19 -23.87
C PRO A 259 2.46 0.22 -24.35
N PRO A 260 2.99 0.67 -25.50
CA PRO A 260 2.44 1.81 -26.20
C PRO A 260 0.94 1.70 -26.43
N ASP A 261 0.26 2.83 -26.27
CA ASP A 261 -1.17 2.98 -26.54
C ASP A 261 -1.45 4.32 -27.24
N LEU A 262 -2.73 4.66 -27.41
CA LEU A 262 -3.15 5.90 -28.07
C LEU A 262 -2.75 7.17 -27.29
N PHE A 263 -2.38 7.05 -26.01
CA PHE A 263 -2.00 8.15 -25.14
C PHE A 263 -0.48 8.24 -24.94
N SER A 264 0.26 7.14 -25.11
CA SER A 264 1.72 7.10 -25.01
C SER A 264 2.37 6.24 -26.09
N GLU A 265 3.08 6.87 -27.02
CA GLU A 265 3.85 6.19 -28.08
C GLU A 265 4.95 5.25 -27.55
N LYS A 266 5.42 5.48 -26.31
CA LYS A 266 6.49 4.70 -25.68
C LYS A 266 6.00 3.74 -24.61
N GLY A 267 4.68 3.70 -24.38
CA GLY A 267 4.11 3.05 -23.21
C GLY A 267 4.60 3.70 -21.92
N GLN A 268 4.63 2.94 -20.83
CA GLN A 268 5.19 3.39 -19.56
C GLN A 268 6.07 2.30 -18.97
N LEU A 269 7.31 2.65 -18.65
CA LEU A 269 8.25 1.75 -18.00
C LEU A 269 8.27 2.08 -16.50
N TRP A 270 7.61 1.25 -15.69
CA TRP A 270 7.48 1.50 -14.25
C TRP A 270 8.69 1.02 -13.46
N GLY A 271 9.36 -0.03 -13.94
CA GLY A 271 10.63 -0.50 -13.35
C GLY A 271 10.46 -1.44 -12.16
N ASN A 272 9.23 -1.70 -11.68
CA ASN A 272 8.98 -2.66 -10.61
C ASN A 272 9.38 -4.09 -11.02
N PRO A 273 9.96 -4.90 -10.14
CA PRO A 273 10.27 -6.29 -10.46
C PRO A 273 9.01 -7.13 -10.62
N ILE A 274 9.02 -8.02 -11.60
CA ILE A 274 7.90 -8.92 -11.89
C ILE A 274 7.89 -10.11 -10.92
N TYR A 275 6.69 -10.58 -10.57
CA TYR A 275 6.49 -11.79 -9.77
C TYR A 275 6.89 -13.05 -10.52
N ASN A 276 7.56 -13.97 -9.82
CA ASN A 276 7.65 -15.36 -10.24
C ASN A 276 6.37 -16.10 -9.81
N TRP A 277 5.31 -15.96 -10.62
CA TRP A 277 4.00 -16.56 -10.34
C TRP A 277 4.03 -18.08 -10.23
N LYS A 278 5.00 -18.75 -10.85
CA LYS A 278 5.21 -20.19 -10.67
C LYS A 278 5.58 -20.52 -9.23
N ASN A 279 6.61 -19.86 -8.69
CA ASN A 279 7.05 -20.07 -7.31
C ASN A 279 5.98 -19.65 -6.29
N ILE A 280 5.23 -18.59 -6.57
CA ILE A 280 4.09 -18.17 -5.74
C ILE A 280 2.98 -19.22 -5.78
N LYS A 281 2.69 -19.81 -6.95
CA LYS A 281 1.67 -20.87 -7.05
C LYS A 281 2.10 -22.14 -6.30
N GLU A 282 3.38 -22.51 -6.37
CA GLU A 282 3.93 -23.71 -5.70
C GLU A 282 3.74 -23.70 -4.18
N ASP A 283 3.64 -22.52 -3.55
CA ASP A 283 3.39 -22.40 -2.11
C ASP A 283 1.95 -22.02 -1.74
N ASN A 284 1.02 -22.19 -2.69
CA ASN A 284 -0.39 -21.82 -2.58
C ASN A 284 -0.60 -20.33 -2.32
N TYR A 285 0.15 -19.48 -3.02
CA TYR A 285 0.02 -18.03 -3.03
C TYR A 285 0.20 -17.38 -1.65
N LYS A 286 1.02 -17.99 -0.78
CA LYS A 286 1.09 -17.66 0.65
C LYS A 286 1.42 -16.19 0.88
N TRP A 287 2.37 -15.64 0.12
CA TRP A 287 2.77 -14.23 0.25
C TRP A 287 1.63 -13.26 -0.11
N TRP A 288 0.92 -13.54 -1.20
CA TRP A 288 -0.22 -12.71 -1.64
C TRP A 288 -1.40 -12.78 -0.68
N ILE A 289 -1.71 -13.97 -0.14
CA ILE A 289 -2.77 -14.13 0.86
C ILE A 289 -2.46 -13.33 2.11
N LYS A 290 -1.20 -13.34 2.58
CA LYS A 290 -0.77 -12.53 3.73
C LYS A 290 -0.86 -11.04 3.45
N ARG A 291 -0.45 -10.61 2.26
CA ARG A 291 -0.56 -9.21 1.83
C ARG A 291 -2.02 -8.74 1.86
N ILE A 292 -2.94 -9.51 1.27
CA ILE A 292 -4.38 -9.21 1.28
C ILE A 292 -4.93 -9.21 2.71
N GLN A 293 -4.61 -10.23 3.51
CA GLN A 293 -5.03 -10.31 4.91
C GLN A 293 -4.59 -9.08 5.72
N HIS A 294 -3.35 -8.65 5.51
CA HIS A 294 -2.81 -7.45 6.15
C HIS A 294 -3.52 -6.19 5.68
N SER A 295 -3.79 -6.04 4.38
CA SER A 295 -4.57 -4.91 3.86
C SER A 295 -5.97 -4.83 4.47
N PHE A 296 -6.68 -5.95 4.65
CA PHE A 296 -8.01 -5.95 5.30
C PHE A 296 -7.99 -5.75 6.82
N ARG A 297 -6.82 -5.83 7.46
CA ARG A 297 -6.66 -5.30 8.82
C ARG A 297 -6.70 -3.77 8.80
N LEU A 298 -6.05 -3.16 7.80
CA LEU A 298 -5.96 -1.71 7.66
C LEU A 298 -7.23 -1.08 7.10
N PHE A 299 -7.94 -1.76 6.20
CA PHE A 299 -9.03 -1.19 5.42
C PHE A 299 -10.28 -2.07 5.50
N ASP A 300 -11.44 -1.49 5.19
CA ASP A 300 -12.71 -2.25 5.14
C ASP A 300 -12.98 -2.72 3.71
N LYS A 301 -12.50 -1.98 2.71
CA LYS A 301 -12.49 -2.34 1.28
C LYS A 301 -11.11 -2.11 0.69
N LEU A 302 -10.78 -2.79 -0.40
CA LEU A 302 -9.46 -2.71 -1.02
C LEU A 302 -9.53 -2.54 -2.53
N ARG A 303 -9.08 -1.40 -3.05
CA ARG A 303 -8.73 -1.25 -4.47
C ARG A 303 -7.42 -1.98 -4.75
N ILE A 304 -7.38 -2.78 -5.80
CA ILE A 304 -6.13 -3.35 -6.31
C ILE A 304 -5.83 -2.70 -7.65
N ASP A 305 -4.79 -1.88 -7.67
CA ASP A 305 -4.31 -1.15 -8.83
C ASP A 305 -3.72 -2.10 -9.88
N HIS A 306 -3.94 -1.79 -11.16
CA HIS A 306 -3.53 -2.59 -12.30
C HIS A 306 -4.03 -4.05 -12.23
N PHE A 307 -5.31 -4.25 -11.90
CA PHE A 307 -5.91 -5.57 -11.70
C PHE A 307 -5.76 -6.47 -12.93
N ARG A 308 -5.74 -5.89 -14.13
CA ARG A 308 -5.51 -6.64 -15.37
C ARG A 308 -4.21 -7.47 -15.35
N GLY A 309 -3.22 -7.05 -14.53
CA GLY A 309 -1.96 -7.74 -14.26
C GLY A 309 -2.11 -9.20 -13.81
N PHE A 310 -3.26 -9.56 -13.20
CA PHE A 310 -3.54 -10.93 -12.79
C PHE A 310 -3.97 -11.83 -13.95
N GLU A 311 -4.52 -11.29 -15.03
CA GLU A 311 -4.85 -12.07 -16.24
C GLU A 311 -3.60 -12.26 -17.12
N ALA A 312 -2.93 -11.17 -17.43
CA ALA A 312 -1.63 -11.12 -18.09
C ALA A 312 -0.90 -9.87 -17.62
N TYR A 313 0.39 -9.71 -17.85
CA TYR A 313 1.12 -8.48 -17.54
C TYR A 313 2.15 -8.19 -18.61
N TRP A 314 2.49 -6.92 -18.78
CA TRP A 314 3.51 -6.50 -19.74
C TRP A 314 4.89 -6.59 -19.09
N GLU A 315 5.71 -7.48 -19.63
CA GLU A 315 7.05 -7.76 -19.15
C GLU A 315 8.08 -7.14 -20.09
N VAL A 316 8.97 -6.31 -19.54
CA VAL A 316 10.04 -5.61 -20.28
C VAL A 316 11.40 -6.04 -19.73
N GLU A 317 12.41 -6.23 -20.58
CA GLU A 317 13.77 -6.53 -20.12
C GLU A 317 14.34 -5.40 -19.24
N LYS A 318 15.00 -5.75 -18.14
CA LYS A 318 15.65 -4.76 -17.27
C LYS A 318 16.69 -3.96 -18.06
N ASN A 319 16.79 -2.65 -17.78
CA ASN A 319 17.63 -1.66 -18.47
C ASN A 319 17.16 -1.27 -19.88
N SER A 320 15.96 -1.69 -20.31
CA SER A 320 15.31 -1.09 -21.47
C SER A 320 15.09 0.41 -21.26
N LYS A 321 15.19 1.19 -22.34
CA LYS A 321 15.01 2.66 -22.30
C LYS A 321 13.54 3.07 -22.18
N ASP A 322 12.64 2.22 -22.65
CA ASP A 322 11.19 2.42 -22.68
C ASP A 322 10.48 1.05 -22.61
N ALA A 323 9.15 1.06 -22.66
CA ALA A 323 8.31 -0.13 -22.57
C ALA A 323 7.92 -0.72 -23.93
N VAL A 324 8.46 -0.21 -25.04
CA VAL A 324 8.05 -0.61 -26.40
C VAL A 324 8.37 -2.09 -26.65
N LYS A 325 9.54 -2.55 -26.21
CA LYS A 325 10.03 -3.93 -26.41
C LYS A 325 9.70 -4.84 -25.23
N GLY A 326 8.42 -4.92 -24.88
CA GLY A 326 7.93 -5.90 -23.93
C GLY A 326 7.14 -7.03 -24.58
N LYS A 327 6.57 -7.90 -23.74
CA LYS A 327 5.64 -8.95 -24.16
C LYS A 327 4.57 -9.17 -23.11
N TRP A 328 3.39 -9.58 -23.55
CA TRP A 328 2.33 -10.05 -22.66
C TRP A 328 2.67 -11.44 -22.13
N VAL A 329 2.71 -11.59 -20.81
CA VAL A 329 2.92 -12.87 -20.10
C VAL A 329 1.69 -13.16 -19.25
N LYS A 330 1.22 -14.41 -19.23
CA LYS A 330 0.03 -14.77 -18.43
C LYS A 330 0.30 -14.65 -16.93
N GLY A 331 -0.66 -14.04 -16.24
CA GLY A 331 -0.69 -13.95 -14.77
C GLY A 331 -1.29 -15.21 -14.14
N PRO A 332 -1.53 -15.20 -12.82
CA PRO A 332 -2.09 -16.33 -12.09
C PRO A 332 -3.58 -16.58 -12.36
N GLY A 333 -4.28 -15.61 -12.97
CA GLY A 333 -5.70 -15.66 -13.27
C GLY A 333 -6.57 -15.87 -12.03
N LEU A 334 -7.70 -16.54 -12.25
CA LEU A 334 -8.73 -16.77 -11.23
C LEU A 334 -8.27 -17.68 -10.08
N GLU A 335 -7.23 -18.49 -10.27
CA GLU A 335 -6.75 -19.44 -9.25
C GLU A 335 -6.30 -18.73 -7.96
N LEU A 336 -5.58 -17.61 -8.09
CA LEU A 336 -5.18 -16.78 -6.95
C LEU A 336 -6.40 -16.33 -6.14
N PHE A 337 -7.44 -15.81 -6.81
CA PHE A 337 -8.62 -15.28 -6.15
C PHE A 337 -9.52 -16.36 -5.56
N LYS A 338 -9.58 -17.55 -6.18
CA LYS A 338 -10.21 -18.73 -5.58
C LYS A 338 -9.52 -19.11 -4.27
N GLU A 339 -8.20 -19.06 -4.24
CA GLU A 339 -7.42 -19.39 -3.05
C GLU A 339 -7.56 -18.33 -1.95
N ILE A 340 -7.52 -17.04 -2.31
CA ILE A 340 -7.83 -15.93 -1.39
C ILE A 340 -9.22 -16.13 -0.78
N LYS A 341 -10.24 -16.41 -1.60
CA LYS A 341 -11.60 -16.65 -1.13
C LYS A 341 -11.70 -17.88 -0.23
N ARG A 342 -10.95 -18.94 -0.53
CA ARG A 342 -10.89 -20.17 0.28
C ARG A 342 -10.33 -19.90 1.68
N GLN A 343 -9.29 -19.07 1.79
CA GLN A 343 -8.60 -18.83 3.07
C GLN A 343 -9.19 -17.66 3.87
N LEU A 344 -9.63 -16.60 3.21
CA LEU A 344 -10.03 -15.34 3.84
C LEU A 344 -11.54 -15.05 3.73
N GLY A 345 -12.29 -15.87 3.00
CA GLY A 345 -13.72 -15.68 2.77
C GLY A 345 -14.03 -14.63 1.70
N ASN A 346 -15.23 -14.05 1.76
CA ASN A 346 -15.61 -12.99 0.84
C ASN A 346 -15.01 -11.67 1.33
N LEU A 347 -14.30 -10.98 0.44
CA LEU A 347 -13.62 -9.72 0.70
C LEU A 347 -14.15 -8.65 -0.27
N ASP A 348 -14.34 -7.43 0.23
CA ASP A 348 -14.80 -6.29 -0.58
C ASP A 348 -13.60 -5.67 -1.34
N ILE A 349 -13.26 -6.27 -2.47
CA ILE A 349 -12.19 -5.84 -3.36
C ILE A 349 -12.78 -5.06 -4.54
N ILE A 350 -12.12 -3.97 -4.94
CA ILE A 350 -12.41 -3.19 -6.15
C ILE A 350 -11.30 -3.45 -7.16
N ALA A 351 -11.66 -3.87 -8.36
CA ALA A 351 -10.71 -4.07 -9.45
C ALA A 351 -10.47 -2.74 -10.15
N GLU A 352 -9.23 -2.26 -10.14
CA GLU A 352 -8.80 -1.20 -11.05
C GLU A 352 -8.66 -1.80 -12.45
N ASP A 353 -9.61 -1.47 -13.31
CA ASP A 353 -9.76 -2.00 -14.66
C ASP A 353 -9.78 -0.86 -15.70
N LEU A 354 -8.96 0.16 -15.56
CA LEU A 354 -8.83 1.22 -16.56
C LEU A 354 -7.83 0.82 -17.67
N GLY A 355 -7.85 1.57 -18.77
CA GLY A 355 -6.94 1.38 -19.90
C GLY A 355 -7.33 0.22 -20.84
N PHE A 356 -6.34 -0.48 -21.37
CA PHE A 356 -6.54 -1.56 -22.34
C PHE A 356 -7.02 -2.86 -21.68
N LEU A 357 -8.30 -3.18 -21.88
CA LEU A 357 -8.93 -4.39 -21.36
C LEU A 357 -9.23 -5.37 -22.49
N THR A 358 -8.81 -6.62 -22.33
CA THR A 358 -9.20 -7.71 -23.22
C THR A 358 -10.46 -8.40 -22.69
N LYS A 359 -11.08 -9.24 -23.52
CA LYS A 359 -12.22 -10.07 -23.11
C LYS A 359 -11.87 -10.95 -21.91
N GLU A 360 -10.65 -11.45 -21.84
CA GLU A 360 -10.15 -12.29 -20.76
C GLU A 360 -10.06 -11.53 -19.44
N VAL A 361 -9.69 -10.23 -19.48
CA VAL A 361 -9.67 -9.37 -18.29
C VAL A 361 -11.09 -9.15 -17.78
N HIS A 362 -12.04 -8.88 -18.68
CA HIS A 362 -13.46 -8.76 -18.32
C HIS A 362 -14.00 -10.06 -17.69
N ASN A 363 -13.71 -11.21 -18.30
CA ASN A 363 -14.10 -12.50 -17.74
C ASN A 363 -13.50 -12.73 -16.35
N LEU A 364 -12.24 -12.35 -16.11
CA LEU A 364 -11.61 -12.47 -14.80
C LEU A 364 -12.35 -11.61 -13.76
N ILE A 365 -12.67 -10.36 -14.08
CA ILE A 365 -13.41 -9.46 -13.18
C ILE A 365 -14.80 -10.06 -12.88
N ASP A 366 -15.53 -10.48 -13.91
CA ASP A 366 -16.86 -11.09 -13.76
C ASP A 366 -16.82 -12.37 -12.90
N ASP A 367 -15.84 -13.25 -13.14
CA ASP A 367 -15.68 -14.51 -12.38
C ASP A 367 -15.30 -14.28 -10.91
N THR A 368 -14.62 -13.17 -10.61
CA THR A 368 -14.31 -12.78 -9.22
C THR A 368 -15.51 -12.16 -8.52
N GLY A 369 -16.40 -11.50 -9.28
CA GLY A 369 -17.53 -10.73 -8.78
C GLY A 369 -17.16 -9.36 -8.20
N TYR A 370 -15.90 -8.93 -8.34
CA TYR A 370 -15.46 -7.61 -7.87
C TYR A 370 -16.00 -6.48 -8.76
N PRO A 371 -16.40 -5.34 -8.20
CA PRO A 371 -16.73 -4.17 -8.99
C PRO A 371 -15.49 -3.61 -9.71
N GLY A 372 -15.68 -3.26 -10.99
CA GLY A 372 -14.74 -2.43 -11.74
C GLY A 372 -14.91 -0.94 -11.47
N MET A 373 -14.10 -0.11 -12.12
CA MET A 373 -14.09 1.34 -12.01
C MET A 373 -14.71 2.01 -13.24
N LYS A 374 -15.27 3.20 -13.03
CA LYS A 374 -15.70 4.12 -14.09
C LYS A 374 -15.18 5.52 -13.77
N VAL A 375 -14.50 6.17 -14.70
CA VAL A 375 -13.95 7.51 -14.50
C VAL A 375 -14.58 8.47 -15.49
N LEU A 376 -15.36 9.44 -14.99
CA LEU A 376 -16.18 10.32 -15.82
C LEU A 376 -15.35 11.23 -16.74
N GLN A 377 -14.12 11.58 -16.36
CA GLN A 377 -13.20 12.32 -17.22
C GLN A 377 -12.88 11.60 -18.54
N PHE A 378 -13.01 10.28 -18.60
CA PHE A 378 -12.81 9.47 -19.83
C PHE A 378 -14.11 9.21 -20.60
N ALA A 379 -15.22 9.86 -20.26
CA ALA A 379 -16.54 9.57 -20.84
C ALA A 379 -16.86 10.32 -22.13
N PHE A 380 -16.09 11.38 -22.45
CA PHE A 380 -16.47 12.36 -23.47
C PHE A 380 -15.55 12.37 -24.70
N ASP A 381 -14.66 11.38 -24.81
CA ASP A 381 -13.98 11.01 -26.05
C ASP A 381 -14.72 9.86 -26.77
N GLY A 382 -14.53 9.73 -28.08
CA GLY A 382 -15.18 8.68 -28.87
C GLY A 382 -16.68 8.90 -29.12
N ASP A 383 -17.50 7.85 -28.95
CA ASP A 383 -18.93 7.85 -29.27
C ASP A 383 -19.81 7.37 -28.09
N SER A 384 -21.12 7.23 -28.32
CA SER A 384 -22.10 6.85 -27.29
C SER A 384 -21.92 5.46 -26.69
N SER A 385 -21.04 4.63 -27.27
CA SER A 385 -20.67 3.31 -26.74
C SER A 385 -19.56 3.38 -25.68
N ASN A 386 -18.99 4.56 -25.42
CA ASN A 386 -17.93 4.74 -24.42
C ASN A 386 -18.38 4.18 -23.05
N PRO A 387 -17.65 3.20 -22.47
CA PRO A 387 -18.06 2.52 -21.26
C PRO A 387 -18.06 3.42 -20.01
N TYR A 388 -17.46 4.61 -20.10
CA TYR A 388 -17.43 5.61 -19.04
C TYR A 388 -18.62 6.58 -19.08
N LEU A 389 -19.51 6.50 -20.08
CA LEU A 389 -20.78 7.23 -20.10
C LEU A 389 -21.80 6.64 -19.11
N PRO A 390 -22.54 7.46 -18.34
CA PRO A 390 -23.45 6.96 -17.30
C PRO A 390 -24.51 5.95 -17.75
N HIS A 391 -25.04 6.07 -18.96
CA HIS A 391 -26.04 5.11 -19.48
C HIS A 391 -25.46 3.73 -19.81
N ASN A 392 -24.13 3.59 -19.86
CA ASN A 392 -23.43 2.33 -20.11
C ASN A 392 -22.93 1.65 -18.82
N TYR A 393 -23.20 2.20 -17.63
CA TYR A 393 -22.74 1.62 -16.37
C TYR A 393 -23.46 0.32 -16.01
N CYS A 394 -22.71 -0.65 -15.49
CA CYS A 394 -23.29 -1.78 -14.78
C CYS A 394 -23.54 -1.39 -13.31
N LYS A 395 -24.36 -2.17 -12.59
CA LYS A 395 -24.65 -1.88 -11.17
C LYS A 395 -23.44 -2.12 -10.25
N ASN A 396 -22.58 -3.08 -10.62
CA ASN A 396 -21.41 -3.48 -9.83
C ASN A 396 -20.19 -2.67 -10.26
N SER A 397 -20.20 -1.37 -9.98
CA SER A 397 -19.10 -0.47 -10.36
C SER A 397 -18.89 0.62 -9.34
N VAL A 398 -17.66 1.10 -9.23
CA VAL A 398 -17.31 2.32 -8.47
C VAL A 398 -17.05 3.45 -9.46
N VAL A 399 -17.85 4.51 -9.37
CA VAL A 399 -17.78 5.65 -10.29
C VAL A 399 -17.04 6.81 -9.63
N TYR A 400 -16.06 7.35 -10.33
CA TYR A 400 -15.24 8.49 -9.92
C TYR A 400 -15.45 9.65 -10.90
N THR A 401 -15.38 10.88 -10.40
CA THR A 401 -15.22 12.06 -11.26
C THR A 401 -13.83 12.05 -11.90
N GLY A 402 -12.81 11.85 -11.08
CA GLY A 402 -11.40 11.63 -11.42
C GLY A 402 -10.73 10.88 -10.26
N THR A 403 -9.51 10.38 -10.48
CA THR A 403 -8.74 9.60 -9.49
C THR A 403 -7.41 10.26 -9.16
#